data_AF-A0A1E5WE05-F1
#
_entry.id   AF-A0A1E5WE05-F1
#
_cell.length_a   1.000
_cell.length_b   1.000
_cell.length_c   1.000
_cell.angle_alpha   90.00
_cell.angle_beta   90.00
_cell.angle_gamma   90.00
#
_symmetry.space_group_name_H-M   'P 1'
#
loop_
_entity.id
_entity.type
_entity.pdbx_description
1 polymer ?
#
loop_
_entity_poly.entity_id
_entity_poly.type
_entity_poly.pdbx_seq_one_letter_code
_entity_poly.pdbx_strand_id
1 'polypeptide(L)'
;MLPEEVILENIGSWSAKLLRQQMCSNKKLSRLSVDPAEVEYALKFPSYATLERLEHKWSIEHFKTQRFQMLKSAYCSPPRANEDILSLAADGFSSSQAVYQQELEHLKSWVKEVRLDELEFVKVMPLPVLFSAAATMFPSELSEARVAWSKNSILVTAVDDLFDVVGSREEMENFVALIDKWEAHQEVGFCSEVVEILFRAVYDTSNEIGAKAAEVQNRSVINHISELWAHTARALMSEAEWRMSGNLPSSMEEYMVAGEPSIGLGPIVLPSLYLVGPELPEDVVRGTEYGEMSRHMNICGRLLNDLRTYAKESGEGTINSVPLVADLRYGGRSGASSIEAAKRELSRTIEASRRELLRLVVRDGGAVPWPCRQLFWDMCKVLHLFYLEEDGYASPKEMMHAANAVILQPLQVPQPFGAADE
;
A
#
# COMPACT_ATOMS: atom_id res chain seq x y z
N MET A 1 -6.75 -5.27 -15.86
CA MET A 1 -7.31 -6.29 -16.76
C MET A 1 -7.92 -7.37 -15.91
N LEU A 2 -9.15 -7.76 -16.21
CA LEU A 2 -9.85 -8.84 -15.54
C LEU A 2 -9.28 -10.21 -15.98
N PRO A 3 -9.54 -11.29 -15.23
CA PRO A 3 -8.98 -12.61 -15.53
C PRO A 3 -9.24 -13.10 -16.96
N GLU A 4 -10.40 -12.76 -17.53
CA GLU A 4 -10.85 -13.31 -18.81
C GLU A 4 -10.48 -12.43 -20.03
N GLU A 5 -9.82 -11.29 -19.82
CA GLU A 5 -9.59 -10.28 -20.87
C GLU A 5 -8.29 -10.47 -21.65
N VAL A 6 -8.08 -11.64 -22.27
CA VAL A 6 -6.87 -11.97 -23.04
C VAL A 6 -6.61 -10.98 -24.20
N ILE A 7 -7.67 -10.41 -24.77
CA ILE A 7 -7.55 -9.41 -25.86
C ILE A 7 -6.87 -8.14 -25.35
N LEU A 8 -7.21 -7.66 -24.15
CA LEU A 8 -6.60 -6.44 -23.60
C LEU A 8 -5.13 -6.66 -23.28
N GLU A 9 -4.75 -7.87 -22.87
CA GLU A 9 -3.36 -8.23 -22.64
C GLU A 9 -2.53 -8.19 -23.93
N ASN A 10 -3.09 -8.73 -25.02
CA ASN A 10 -2.47 -8.66 -26.34
C ASN A 10 -2.33 -7.21 -26.83
N ILE A 11 -3.35 -6.38 -26.62
CA ILE A 11 -3.30 -4.95 -26.96
C ILE A 11 -2.23 -4.24 -26.12
N GLY A 12 -2.17 -4.48 -24.82
CA GLY A 12 -1.17 -3.88 -23.93
C GLY A 12 0.25 -4.24 -24.35
N SER A 13 0.51 -5.52 -24.62
CA SER A 13 1.81 -6.02 -25.10
C SER A 13 2.21 -5.40 -26.44
N TRP A 14 1.27 -5.36 -27.40
CA TRP A 14 1.50 -4.77 -28.71
C TRP A 14 1.78 -3.26 -28.63
N SER A 15 0.96 -2.52 -27.88
CA SER A 15 1.10 -1.08 -27.68
C SER A 15 2.42 -0.74 -26.99
N ALA A 16 2.80 -1.47 -25.94
CA ALA A 16 4.08 -1.26 -25.26
C ALA A 16 5.27 -1.49 -26.22
N LYS A 17 5.22 -2.53 -27.05
CA LYS A 17 6.25 -2.78 -28.07
C LYS A 17 6.31 -1.66 -29.09
N LEU A 18 5.17 -1.18 -29.57
CA LEU A 18 5.09 -0.07 -30.52
C LEU A 18 5.70 1.21 -29.93
N LEU A 19 5.30 1.59 -28.72
CA LEU A 19 5.79 2.80 -28.04
C LEU A 19 7.32 2.76 -27.86
N ARG A 20 7.87 1.63 -27.40
CA ARG A 20 9.34 1.44 -27.29
C ARG A 20 10.05 1.63 -28.63
N GLN A 21 9.51 1.06 -29.71
CA GLN A 21 10.09 1.24 -31.06
C GLN A 21 10.04 2.71 -31.53
N GLN A 22 8.96 3.43 -31.21
CA GLN A 22 8.82 4.85 -31.55
C GLN A 22 9.81 5.72 -30.77
N MET A 23 10.02 5.43 -29.48
CA MET A 23 11.01 6.11 -28.65
C MET A 23 12.44 5.97 -29.20
N CYS A 24 12.84 4.75 -29.60
CA CYS A 24 14.16 4.52 -30.20
C CYS A 24 14.36 5.23 -31.56
N SER A 25 13.27 5.46 -32.31
CA SER A 25 13.36 6.01 -33.67
C SER A 25 13.41 7.55 -33.72
N ASN A 26 13.03 8.24 -32.63
CA ASN A 26 12.99 9.70 -32.37
C ASN A 26 12.29 10.61 -33.44
N LYS A 27 12.00 10.11 -34.64
CA LYS A 27 11.49 10.85 -35.80
C LYS A 27 9.96 10.96 -35.87
N LYS A 28 9.21 10.17 -35.08
CA LYS A 28 7.74 10.08 -35.14
C LYS A 28 7.02 10.68 -33.93
N LEU A 29 7.62 10.68 -32.74
CA LEU A 29 7.04 11.30 -31.53
C LEU A 29 6.94 12.83 -31.68
N SER A 30 7.96 13.46 -32.28
CA SER A 30 7.96 14.90 -32.59
C SER A 30 6.84 15.33 -33.55
N ARG A 31 6.35 14.43 -34.41
CA ARG A 31 5.23 14.71 -35.33
C ARG A 31 3.85 14.62 -34.68
N LEU A 32 3.74 13.94 -33.54
CA LEU A 32 2.47 13.67 -32.86
C LEU A 32 2.22 14.61 -31.67
N SER A 33 3.14 15.54 -31.36
CA SER A 33 3.07 16.42 -30.18
C SER A 33 2.91 15.65 -28.85
N VAL A 34 3.44 14.43 -28.80
CA VAL A 34 3.45 13.59 -27.58
C VAL A 34 4.78 13.81 -26.86
N ASP A 35 4.72 14.02 -25.56
CA ASP A 35 5.91 14.20 -24.74
C ASP A 35 6.64 12.86 -24.54
N PRO A 36 7.93 12.73 -24.92
CA PRO A 36 8.68 11.50 -24.67
C PRO A 36 8.70 11.08 -23.19
N ALA A 37 8.68 12.03 -22.26
CA ALA A 37 8.67 11.74 -20.82
C ALA A 37 7.35 11.07 -20.38
N GLU A 38 6.21 11.44 -20.99
CA GLU A 38 4.91 10.80 -20.76
C GLU A 38 4.92 9.33 -21.18
N VAL A 39 5.52 9.06 -22.35
CA VAL A 39 5.64 7.70 -22.88
C VAL A 39 6.58 6.86 -22.03
N GLU A 40 7.70 7.43 -21.58
CA GLU A 40 8.64 6.75 -20.69
C GLU A 40 7.98 6.39 -19.36
N TYR A 41 7.26 7.33 -18.74
CA TYR A 41 6.54 7.11 -17.50
C TYR A 41 5.49 5.98 -17.64
N ALA A 42 4.64 6.04 -18.68
CA ALA A 42 3.61 5.03 -18.93
C ALA A 42 4.19 3.64 -19.26
N LEU A 43 5.40 3.57 -19.83
CA LEU A 43 6.10 2.31 -20.08
C LEU A 43 6.83 1.77 -18.85
N LYS A 44 7.27 2.66 -17.95
CA LYS A 44 7.96 2.29 -16.71
C LYS A 44 6.97 1.74 -15.67
N PHE A 45 5.83 2.40 -15.49
CA PHE A 45 4.87 2.04 -14.45
C PHE A 45 3.61 1.43 -15.04
N PRO A 46 3.34 0.13 -14.79
CA PRO A 46 2.04 -0.47 -15.09
C PRO A 46 0.91 0.27 -14.38
N SER A 47 -0.31 0.24 -14.92
CA SER A 47 -1.47 0.95 -14.32
C SER A 47 -1.84 0.49 -12.90
N TYR A 48 -1.42 -0.71 -12.51
CA TYR A 48 -1.58 -1.24 -11.16
C TYR A 48 -0.41 -0.91 -10.22
N ALA A 49 0.56 -0.11 -10.68
CA ALA A 49 1.72 0.35 -9.92
C ALA A 49 1.96 1.87 -10.12
N THR A 50 0.97 2.60 -10.62
CA THR A 50 0.95 4.07 -10.60
C THR A 50 0.07 4.54 -9.46
N LEU A 51 0.46 5.62 -8.77
CA LEU A 51 -0.39 6.24 -7.75
C LEU A 51 -0.89 7.57 -8.28
N GLU A 52 -2.21 7.77 -8.24
CA GLU A 52 -2.90 8.83 -8.96
C GLU A 52 -2.39 10.20 -8.50
N ARG A 53 -1.95 10.37 -7.24
CA ARG A 53 -1.46 11.67 -6.80
C ARG A 53 -0.16 12.10 -7.47
N LEU A 54 0.72 11.15 -7.79
CA LEU A 54 1.92 11.42 -8.59
C LEU A 54 1.54 11.76 -10.03
N GLU A 55 0.59 11.03 -10.61
CA GLU A 55 0.08 11.30 -11.95
C GLU A 55 -0.61 12.66 -12.03
N HIS A 56 -1.38 13.06 -11.02
CA HIS A 56 -2.02 14.36 -10.90
C HIS A 56 -0.98 15.47 -10.86
N LYS A 57 0.05 15.35 -10.00
CA LYS A 57 1.15 16.33 -9.93
C LYS A 57 1.82 16.47 -11.29
N TRP A 58 2.26 15.35 -11.87
CA TRP A 58 2.92 15.34 -13.17
C TRP A 58 2.04 15.98 -14.26
N SER A 59 0.76 15.60 -14.29
CA SER A 59 -0.22 16.12 -15.27
C SER A 59 -0.43 17.63 -15.13
N ILE A 60 -0.50 18.16 -13.91
CA ILE A 60 -0.62 19.60 -13.63
C ILE A 60 0.64 20.34 -14.12
N GLU A 61 1.82 19.84 -13.75
CA GLU A 61 3.10 20.48 -14.08
C GLU A 61 3.44 20.44 -15.57
N HIS A 62 2.86 19.49 -16.32
CA HIS A 62 3.07 19.34 -17.76
C HIS A 62 1.84 19.74 -18.59
N PHE A 63 0.80 20.30 -17.95
CA PHE A 63 -0.44 20.66 -18.62
C PHE A 63 -0.21 21.83 -19.59
N LYS A 64 -0.52 21.61 -20.88
CA LYS A 64 -0.40 22.65 -21.92
C LYS A 64 -1.74 23.33 -22.12
N THR A 65 -1.86 24.57 -21.66
CA THR A 65 -3.07 25.40 -21.82
C THR A 65 -3.39 25.70 -23.28
N GLN A 66 -2.37 25.73 -24.15
CA GLN A 66 -2.50 25.85 -25.60
C GLN A 66 -2.07 24.54 -26.27
N ARG A 67 -3.02 23.62 -26.45
CA ARG A 67 -2.79 22.34 -27.14
C ARG A 67 -3.43 22.36 -28.51
N PHE A 68 -2.59 22.41 -29.55
CA PHE A 68 -3.03 22.17 -30.91
C PHE A 68 -3.17 20.67 -31.15
N GLN A 69 -4.36 20.21 -31.48
CA GLN A 69 -4.58 18.85 -31.95
C GLN A 69 -4.59 18.86 -33.48
N MET A 70 -3.71 18.04 -34.06
CA MET A 70 -3.60 17.87 -35.50
C MET A 70 -4.49 16.70 -35.93
N LEU A 71 -5.66 17.01 -36.48
CA LEU A 71 -6.53 16.02 -37.15
C LEU A 71 -6.50 16.28 -38.66
N LYS A 72 -7.64 16.54 -39.30
CA LYS A 72 -7.67 17.00 -40.71
C LYS A 72 -7.18 18.46 -40.86
N SER A 73 -7.35 19.26 -39.82
CA SER A 73 -6.83 20.61 -39.65
C SER A 73 -6.44 20.81 -38.20
N ALA A 74 -5.57 21.78 -37.92
CA ALA A 74 -5.24 22.14 -36.54
C ALA A 74 -6.47 22.72 -35.84
N TYR A 75 -6.80 22.19 -34.66
CA TYR A 75 -7.83 22.72 -33.77
C TYR A 75 -7.20 22.97 -32.40
N CYS A 76 -7.59 24.05 -31.73
CA CYS A 76 -7.13 24.41 -30.40
C CYS A 76 -8.34 24.49 -29.47
N SER A 77 -8.26 23.87 -28.30
CA SER A 77 -9.26 24.07 -27.25
C SER A 77 -9.26 25.54 -26.81
N PRO A 78 -10.40 26.10 -26.34
CA PRO A 78 -10.43 27.47 -25.83
C PRO A 78 -9.41 27.65 -24.68
N PRO A 79 -8.43 28.57 -24.80
CA PRO A 79 -7.37 28.71 -23.79
C PRO A 79 -7.88 28.94 -22.37
N ARG A 80 -8.95 29.74 -22.23
CA ARG A 80 -9.56 30.05 -20.93
C ARG A 80 -10.08 28.82 -20.20
N ALA A 81 -10.76 27.90 -20.89
CA ALA A 81 -11.27 26.69 -20.25
C ALA A 81 -10.13 25.79 -19.75
N ASN A 82 -9.01 25.75 -20.48
CA ASN A 82 -7.82 25.01 -20.06
C ASN A 82 -7.10 25.69 -18.88
N GLU A 83 -7.06 27.02 -18.85
CA GLU A 83 -6.52 27.80 -17.72
C GLU A 83 -7.37 27.58 -16.45
N ASP A 84 -8.70 27.61 -16.56
CA ASP A 84 -9.61 27.35 -15.44
C ASP A 84 -9.43 25.93 -14.89
N ILE A 85 -9.29 24.92 -15.77
CA ILE A 85 -9.01 23.53 -15.36
C ILE A 85 -7.67 23.43 -14.63
N LEU A 86 -6.62 24.07 -15.16
CA LEU A 86 -5.30 24.06 -14.55
C LEU A 86 -5.30 24.74 -13.18
N SER A 87 -5.98 25.89 -13.05
CA SER A 87 -6.13 26.60 -11.78
C SER A 87 -6.84 25.73 -10.76
N LEU A 88 -7.99 25.15 -11.12
CA LEU A 88 -8.75 24.28 -10.23
C LEU A 88 -7.93 23.06 -9.77
N ALA A 89 -7.19 22.44 -10.69
CA ALA A 89 -6.35 21.30 -10.37
C ALA A 89 -5.18 21.68 -9.44
N ALA A 90 -4.55 22.85 -9.67
CA ALA A 90 -3.46 23.35 -8.83
C ALA A 90 -3.95 23.74 -7.42
N ASP A 91 -5.10 24.41 -7.32
CA ASP A 91 -5.71 24.81 -6.05
C ASP A 91 -6.15 23.59 -5.24
N GLY A 92 -6.81 22.63 -5.89
CA GLY A 92 -7.19 21.37 -5.26
C GLY A 92 -5.97 20.54 -4.84
N PHE A 93 -4.88 20.59 -5.62
CA PHE A 93 -3.66 19.90 -5.23
C PHE A 93 -3.03 20.49 -3.97
N SER A 94 -2.87 21.82 -3.97
CA SER A 94 -2.25 22.57 -2.89
C SER A 94 -3.07 22.48 -1.59
N SER A 95 -4.40 22.46 -1.71
CA SER A 95 -5.29 22.29 -0.56
C SER A 95 -5.11 20.95 0.14
N SER A 96 -5.12 19.82 -0.60
CA SER A 96 -4.83 18.52 0.06
C SER A 96 -3.40 18.44 0.58
N GLN A 97 -2.43 19.03 -0.14
CA GLN A 97 -1.03 19.01 0.30
C GLN A 97 -0.84 19.70 1.64
N ALA A 98 -1.51 20.84 1.88
CA ALA A 98 -1.48 21.51 3.18
C ALA A 98 -2.02 20.62 4.31
N VAL A 99 -3.08 19.85 4.04
CA VAL A 99 -3.62 18.87 5.00
C VAL A 99 -2.62 17.75 5.27
N TYR A 100 -1.96 17.20 4.24
CA TYR A 100 -0.94 16.15 4.43
C TYR A 100 0.24 16.62 5.28
N GLN A 101 0.64 17.89 5.17
CA GLN A 101 1.71 18.45 5.99
C GLN A 101 1.31 18.54 7.46
N GLN A 102 0.05 18.89 7.75
CA GLN A 102 -0.49 18.89 9.10
C GLN A 102 -0.58 17.45 9.66
N GLU A 103 -1.05 16.50 8.85
CA GLU A 103 -1.09 15.08 9.19
C GLU A 103 0.31 14.54 9.51
N LEU A 104 1.32 14.94 8.73
CA LEU A 104 2.71 14.52 8.96
C LEU A 104 3.25 15.02 10.31
N GLU A 105 3.00 16.27 10.66
CA GLU A 105 3.40 16.81 11.97
C GLU A 105 2.61 16.16 13.11
N HIS A 106 1.31 15.89 12.91
CA HIS A 106 0.51 15.15 13.87
C HIS A 106 1.08 13.74 14.12
N LEU A 107 1.44 13.00 13.06
CA LEU A 107 2.04 11.67 13.18
C LEU A 107 3.38 11.71 13.93
N LYS A 108 4.22 12.71 13.67
CA LYS A 108 5.51 12.88 14.39
C LYS A 108 5.31 13.16 15.88
N SER A 109 4.30 13.96 16.24
CA SER A 109 3.96 14.21 17.64
C SER A 109 3.38 12.96 18.30
N TRP A 110 2.44 12.30 17.64
CA TRP A 110 1.79 11.07 18.14
C TRP A 110 2.80 9.96 18.43
N VAL A 111 3.81 9.75 17.56
CA VAL A 111 4.89 8.76 17.80
C VAL A 111 5.57 8.94 19.16
N LYS A 112 5.77 10.19 19.58
CA LYS A 112 6.35 10.53 20.89
C LYS A 112 5.37 10.35 22.03
N GLU A 113 4.10 10.69 21.79
CA GLU A 113 3.03 10.53 22.77
C GLU A 113 2.84 9.05 23.15
N VAL A 114 2.95 8.15 22.18
CA VAL A 114 2.91 6.69 22.41
C VAL A 114 4.27 6.07 22.72
N ARG A 115 5.32 6.88 22.92
CA ARG A 115 6.68 6.48 23.32
C ARG A 115 7.39 5.51 22.36
N LEU A 116 6.97 5.45 21.09
CA LEU A 116 7.63 4.58 20.11
C LEU A 116 9.05 5.07 19.76
N ASP A 117 9.35 6.35 19.96
CA ASP A 117 10.69 6.90 19.79
C ASP A 117 11.69 6.49 20.89
N GLU A 118 11.21 5.92 22.00
CA GLU A 118 12.05 5.35 23.05
C GLU A 118 12.57 3.94 22.68
N LEU A 119 11.95 3.29 21.69
CA LEU A 119 12.33 1.96 21.23
C LEU A 119 13.37 2.07 20.12
N GLU A 120 14.66 1.96 20.46
CA GLU A 120 15.77 2.16 19.49
C GLU A 120 15.71 1.26 18.25
N PHE A 121 15.05 0.11 18.35
CA PHE A 121 14.89 -0.82 17.24
C PHE A 121 13.78 -0.43 16.26
N VAL A 122 12.80 0.36 16.70
CA VAL A 122 11.66 0.76 15.87
C VAL A 122 12.09 1.91 14.96
N LYS A 123 12.27 1.61 13.68
CA LYS A 123 12.59 2.64 12.68
C LYS A 123 11.32 3.33 12.20
N VAL A 124 10.92 4.41 12.87
CA VAL A 124 9.74 5.19 12.49
C VAL A 124 10.00 6.00 11.21
N MET A 125 9.17 5.78 10.17
CA MET A 125 9.24 6.50 8.89
C MET A 125 7.89 7.16 8.53
N PRO A 126 7.49 8.27 9.20
CA PRO A 126 6.15 8.84 9.03
C PRO A 126 5.86 9.33 7.61
N LEU A 127 6.88 9.83 6.90
CA LEU A 127 6.70 10.41 5.57
C LEU A 127 6.36 9.36 4.48
N PRO A 128 7.14 8.27 4.28
CA PRO A 128 6.76 7.18 3.37
C PRO A 128 5.45 6.50 3.73
N VAL A 129 5.19 6.33 5.03
CA VAL A 129 3.95 5.73 5.51
C VAL A 129 2.74 6.61 5.16
N LEU A 130 2.80 7.91 5.49
CA LEU A 130 1.74 8.85 5.12
C LEU A 130 1.57 8.94 3.60
N PHE A 131 2.65 8.88 2.84
CA PHE A 131 2.60 8.85 1.39
C PHE A 131 1.77 7.67 0.87
N SER A 132 1.88 6.48 1.46
CA SER A 132 1.06 5.32 1.05
C SER A 132 -0.45 5.59 1.11
N ALA A 133 -0.89 6.40 2.09
CA ALA A 133 -2.28 6.80 2.28
C ALA A 133 -2.65 8.05 1.45
N ALA A 134 -1.81 9.08 1.45
CA ALA A 134 -2.05 10.35 0.75
C ALA A 134 -1.97 10.22 -0.78
N ALA A 135 -1.27 9.20 -1.28
CA ALA A 135 -1.15 8.89 -2.70
C ALA A 135 -2.34 8.12 -3.27
N THR A 136 -3.33 7.75 -2.44
CA THR A 136 -4.57 7.08 -2.85
C THR A 136 -5.84 7.77 -2.33
N MET A 137 -5.82 8.38 -1.14
CA MET A 137 -6.93 9.11 -0.54
C MET A 137 -6.75 10.64 -0.66
N PHE A 138 -7.16 11.25 -1.77
CA PHE A 138 -6.89 12.69 -2.04
C PHE A 138 -7.76 13.72 -1.31
N PRO A 139 -9.08 13.51 -1.19
CA PRO A 139 -9.97 14.51 -0.59
C PRO A 139 -9.56 14.84 0.84
N SER A 140 -9.61 16.11 1.22
CA SER A 140 -9.25 16.59 2.57
C SER A 140 -10.08 15.90 3.65
N GLU A 141 -11.33 15.57 3.33
CA GLU A 141 -12.32 14.93 4.21
C GLU A 141 -11.89 13.53 4.66
N LEU A 142 -10.99 12.87 3.93
CA LEU A 142 -10.46 11.55 4.27
C LEU A 142 -9.26 11.61 5.23
N SER A 143 -9.04 12.74 5.91
CA SER A 143 -7.90 12.92 6.83
C SER A 143 -7.86 11.86 7.93
N GLU A 144 -8.99 11.59 8.57
CA GLU A 144 -9.05 10.58 9.64
C GLU A 144 -8.71 9.17 9.12
N ALA A 145 -9.17 8.82 7.91
CA ALA A 145 -8.81 7.55 7.29
C ALA A 145 -7.30 7.46 6.99
N ARG A 146 -6.68 8.54 6.48
CA ARG A 146 -5.23 8.60 6.22
C ARG A 146 -4.40 8.51 7.50
N VAL A 147 -4.83 9.20 8.55
CA VAL A 147 -4.15 9.17 9.86
C VAL A 147 -4.28 7.79 10.50
N ALA A 148 -5.47 7.18 10.50
CA ALA A 148 -5.69 5.83 11.02
C ALA A 148 -4.81 4.80 10.28
N TRP A 149 -4.80 4.85 8.94
CA TRP A 149 -3.94 4.01 8.11
C TRP A 149 -2.46 4.17 8.50
N SER A 150 -1.99 5.41 8.59
CA SER A 150 -0.59 5.72 8.85
C SER A 150 -0.15 5.30 10.26
N LYS A 151 -0.97 5.58 11.28
CA LYS A 151 -0.72 5.12 12.66
C LYS A 151 -0.61 3.60 12.71
N ASN A 152 -1.57 2.88 12.10
CA ASN A 152 -1.55 1.42 12.10
C ASN A 152 -0.39 0.83 11.29
N SER A 153 0.05 1.45 10.19
CA SER A 153 1.26 1.00 9.47
C SER A 153 2.52 1.12 10.34
N ILE A 154 2.67 2.22 11.08
CA ILE A 154 3.79 2.39 12.03
C ILE A 154 3.71 1.33 13.14
N LEU A 155 2.53 1.11 13.72
CA LEU A 155 2.34 0.13 14.78
C LEU A 155 2.62 -1.30 14.31
N VAL A 156 2.09 -1.69 13.13
CA VAL A 156 2.35 -3.02 12.56
C VAL A 156 3.85 -3.24 12.36
N THR A 157 4.59 -2.23 11.87
CA THR A 157 6.05 -2.33 11.73
C THR A 157 6.76 -2.50 13.07
N ALA A 158 6.35 -1.72 14.08
CA ALA A 158 6.94 -1.82 15.41
C ALA A 158 6.67 -3.17 16.08
N VAL A 159 5.48 -3.73 15.85
CA VAL A 159 5.12 -5.08 16.31
C VAL A 159 5.89 -6.13 15.51
N ASP A 160 5.98 -6.03 14.19
CA ASP A 160 6.79 -6.91 13.34
C ASP A 160 8.25 -7.01 13.83
N ASP A 161 8.88 -5.86 14.10
CA ASP A 161 10.25 -5.80 14.63
C ASP A 161 10.40 -6.51 16.01
N LEU A 162 9.35 -6.51 16.84
CA LEU A 162 9.32 -7.28 18.09
C LEU A 162 9.41 -8.78 17.81
N PHE A 163 8.70 -9.31 16.81
CA PHE A 163 8.67 -10.76 16.54
C PHE A 163 9.89 -11.25 15.73
N ASP A 164 10.44 -10.40 14.86
CA ASP A 164 11.49 -10.81 13.93
C ASP A 164 12.91 -10.50 14.40
N VAL A 165 13.12 -9.42 15.15
CA VAL A 165 14.46 -8.90 15.44
C VAL A 165 14.81 -8.96 16.92
N VAL A 166 13.95 -8.44 17.79
CA VAL A 166 14.36 -8.07 19.16
C VAL A 166 13.72 -8.90 20.25
N GLY A 167 12.44 -9.27 20.10
CA GLY A 167 11.65 -9.84 21.18
C GLY A 167 12.16 -11.20 21.64
N SER A 168 12.25 -11.36 22.95
CA SER A 168 12.38 -12.68 23.55
C SER A 168 11.08 -13.47 23.36
N ARG A 169 11.17 -14.81 23.45
CA ARG A 169 9.99 -15.68 23.38
C ARG A 169 8.92 -15.30 24.42
N GLU A 170 9.35 -14.94 25.63
CA GLU A 170 8.47 -14.49 26.71
C GLU A 170 7.73 -13.19 26.34
N GLU A 171 8.43 -12.22 25.72
CA GLU A 171 7.82 -10.96 25.27
C GLU A 171 6.82 -11.17 24.13
N MET A 172 7.15 -12.02 23.16
CA MET A 172 6.24 -12.37 22.07
C MET A 172 4.97 -13.06 22.59
N GLU A 173 5.12 -14.07 23.46
CA GLU A 173 3.99 -14.79 24.06
C GLU A 173 3.14 -13.86 24.95
N ASN A 174 3.76 -12.95 25.71
CA ASN A 174 3.05 -11.97 26.52
C ASN A 174 2.26 -10.97 25.65
N PHE A 175 2.85 -10.48 24.56
CA PHE A 175 2.17 -9.58 23.62
C PHE A 175 0.95 -10.26 22.98
N VAL A 176 1.08 -11.49 22.49
CA VAL A 176 -0.06 -12.25 21.93
C VAL A 176 -1.16 -12.42 22.98
N ALA A 177 -0.80 -12.80 24.22
CA ALA A 177 -1.76 -12.99 25.29
C ALA A 177 -2.52 -11.69 25.66
N LEU A 178 -1.84 -10.54 25.63
CA LEU A 178 -2.44 -9.23 25.87
C LEU A 178 -3.45 -8.87 24.76
N ILE A 179 -3.10 -9.11 23.50
CA ILE A 179 -3.99 -8.86 22.35
C ILE A 179 -5.20 -9.80 22.36
N ASP A 180 -5.00 -11.10 22.60
CA ASP A 180 -6.09 -12.10 22.68
C ASP A 180 -7.06 -11.80 23.84
N LYS A 181 -6.55 -11.24 24.94
CA LYS A 181 -7.34 -10.77 26.09
C LYS A 181 -7.59 -9.27 26.05
N TRP A 182 -7.87 -8.70 24.87
CA TRP A 182 -8.03 -7.25 24.65
C TRP A 182 -8.77 -6.50 25.78
N GLU A 183 -9.97 -6.94 26.18
CA GLU A 183 -10.77 -6.29 27.24
C GLU A 183 -10.30 -6.61 28.67
N ALA A 184 -9.63 -7.75 28.85
CA ALA A 184 -9.16 -8.26 30.15
C ALA A 184 -7.63 -8.23 30.25
N HIS A 185 -6.97 -7.35 29.50
CA HIS A 185 -5.51 -7.36 29.34
C HIS A 185 -4.80 -7.10 30.67
N GLN A 186 -5.45 -6.43 31.62
CA GLN A 186 -4.91 -6.19 32.96
C GLN A 186 -4.70 -7.49 33.77
N GLU A 187 -5.41 -8.57 33.44
CA GLU A 187 -5.20 -9.89 34.06
C GLU A 187 -3.91 -10.58 33.61
N VAL A 188 -3.34 -10.18 32.46
CA VAL A 188 -2.12 -10.76 31.91
C VAL A 188 -0.89 -10.08 32.51
N GLY A 189 -0.92 -8.75 32.59
CA GLY A 189 0.24 -7.94 32.97
C GLY A 189 1.31 -7.87 31.87
N PHE A 190 2.23 -6.93 32.01
CA PHE A 190 3.34 -6.72 31.07
C PHE A 190 4.61 -7.39 31.60
N CYS A 191 5.29 -8.18 30.77
CA CYS A 191 6.55 -8.83 31.14
C CYS A 191 7.78 -7.91 30.96
N SER A 192 7.67 -6.86 30.12
CA SER A 192 8.72 -5.87 29.91
C SER A 192 8.14 -4.50 29.56
N GLU A 193 8.96 -3.45 29.71
CA GLU A 193 8.59 -2.08 29.31
C GLU A 193 8.36 -1.97 27.79
N VAL A 194 9.11 -2.73 26.98
CA VAL A 194 8.92 -2.77 25.52
C VAL A 194 7.52 -3.28 25.17
N VAL A 195 7.11 -4.40 25.78
CA VAL A 195 5.76 -4.97 25.56
C VAL A 195 4.68 -4.02 26.08
N GLU A 196 4.88 -3.36 27.21
CA GLU A 196 3.95 -2.35 27.71
C GLU A 196 3.77 -1.18 26.73
N ILE A 197 4.86 -0.61 26.22
CA ILE A 197 4.83 0.49 25.26
C ILE A 197 4.08 0.07 23.98
N LEU A 198 4.47 -1.06 23.38
CA LEU A 198 3.87 -1.53 22.13
C LEU A 198 2.39 -1.87 22.30
N PHE A 199 2.03 -2.60 23.37
CA PHE A 199 0.63 -2.97 23.61
C PHE A 199 -0.23 -1.73 23.84
N ARG A 200 0.20 -0.79 24.70
CA ARG A 200 -0.56 0.45 24.92
C ARG A 200 -0.69 1.27 23.65
N ALA A 201 0.38 1.40 22.87
CA ALA A 201 0.35 2.11 21.60
C ALA A 201 -0.70 1.50 20.64
N VAL A 202 -0.76 0.16 20.54
CA VAL A 202 -1.78 -0.55 19.74
C VAL A 202 -3.19 -0.39 20.32
N TYR A 203 -3.35 -0.61 21.62
CA TYR A 203 -4.63 -0.59 22.31
C TYR A 203 -5.28 0.81 22.29
N ASP A 204 -4.54 1.82 22.74
CA ASP A 204 -5.06 3.19 22.85
C ASP A 204 -5.36 3.78 21.47
N THR A 205 -4.48 3.56 20.48
CA THR A 205 -4.70 4.01 19.11
C THR A 205 -5.90 3.32 18.46
N SER A 206 -6.07 2.01 18.67
CA SER A 206 -7.21 1.26 18.13
C SER A 206 -8.52 1.72 18.75
N ASN A 207 -8.54 2.07 20.04
CA ASN A 207 -9.70 2.64 20.72
C ASN A 207 -10.01 4.06 20.23
N GLU A 208 -9.01 4.91 20.00
CA GLU A 208 -9.17 6.23 19.38
C GLU A 208 -9.83 6.12 18.00
N ILE A 209 -9.28 5.25 17.14
CA ILE A 209 -9.81 4.99 15.80
C ILE A 209 -11.23 4.42 15.89
N GLY A 210 -11.47 3.46 16.80
CA GLY A 210 -12.77 2.85 17.03
C GLY A 210 -13.84 3.86 17.46
N ALA A 211 -13.48 4.84 18.29
CA ALA A 211 -14.38 5.91 18.72
C ALA A 211 -14.77 6.82 17.53
N LYS A 212 -13.79 7.27 16.75
CA LYS A 212 -14.03 8.08 15.54
C LYS A 212 -14.86 7.32 14.50
N ALA A 213 -14.54 6.04 14.29
CA ALA A 213 -15.28 5.17 13.41
C ALA A 213 -16.72 4.98 13.88
N ALA A 214 -16.98 4.88 15.19
CA ALA A 214 -18.33 4.72 15.70
C ALA A 214 -19.26 5.91 15.38
N GLU A 215 -18.71 7.12 15.26
CA GLU A 215 -19.47 8.31 14.84
C GLU A 215 -19.92 8.22 13.37
N VAL A 216 -19.11 7.60 12.51
CA VAL A 216 -19.44 7.40 11.07
C VAL A 216 -20.34 6.18 10.88
N GLN A 217 -20.09 5.12 11.65
CA GLN A 217 -20.69 3.79 11.45
C GLN A 217 -21.95 3.55 12.28
N ASN A 218 -22.30 4.46 13.19
CA ASN A 218 -23.44 4.33 14.11
C ASN A 218 -23.42 3.03 14.96
N ARG A 219 -22.24 2.45 15.16
CA ARG A 219 -22.01 1.23 15.94
C ARG A 219 -20.55 1.16 16.40
N SER A 220 -20.28 0.42 17.47
CA SER A 220 -18.91 0.08 17.81
C SER A 220 -18.31 -0.87 16.76
N VAL A 221 -17.07 -0.60 16.37
CA VAL A 221 -16.27 -1.42 15.44
C VAL A 221 -15.04 -2.03 16.14
N ILE A 222 -14.83 -1.75 17.43
CA ILE A 222 -13.59 -2.11 18.14
C ILE A 222 -13.35 -3.61 18.17
N ASN A 223 -14.41 -4.43 18.29
CA ASN A 223 -14.29 -5.89 18.28
C ASN A 223 -13.67 -6.40 16.97
N HIS A 224 -14.06 -5.83 15.84
CA HIS A 224 -13.45 -6.20 14.57
C HIS A 224 -11.99 -5.72 14.48
N ILE A 225 -11.67 -4.52 14.98
CA ILE A 225 -10.29 -4.01 15.00
C ILE A 225 -9.39 -4.88 15.89
N SER A 226 -9.84 -5.28 17.09
CA SER A 226 -9.07 -6.13 17.99
C SER A 226 -8.88 -7.54 17.43
N GLU A 227 -9.87 -8.10 16.76
CA GLU A 227 -9.73 -9.38 16.05
C GLU A 227 -8.69 -9.33 14.93
N LEU A 228 -8.60 -8.21 14.19
CA LEU A 228 -7.57 -8.03 13.17
C LEU A 228 -6.16 -8.04 13.77
N TRP A 229 -5.97 -7.33 14.89
CA TRP A 229 -4.71 -7.38 15.63
C TRP A 229 -4.41 -8.77 16.18
N ALA A 230 -5.41 -9.48 16.70
CA ALA A 230 -5.24 -10.85 17.19
C ALA A 230 -4.87 -11.84 16.08
N HIS A 231 -5.43 -11.69 14.88
CA HIS A 231 -5.02 -12.51 13.74
C HIS A 231 -3.57 -12.22 13.33
N THR A 232 -3.18 -10.95 13.22
CA THR A 232 -1.80 -10.58 12.88
C THR A 232 -0.78 -10.98 13.95
N ALA A 233 -1.05 -10.76 15.24
CA ALA A 233 -0.13 -11.14 16.31
C ALA A 233 0.09 -12.66 16.40
N ARG A 234 -0.96 -13.46 16.23
CA ARG A 234 -0.84 -14.93 16.20
C ARG A 234 -0.08 -15.41 14.97
N ALA A 235 -0.25 -14.73 13.84
CA ALA A 235 0.49 -15.03 12.62
C ALA A 235 1.99 -14.73 12.75
N LEU A 236 2.35 -13.56 13.28
CA LEU A 236 3.74 -13.20 13.59
C LEU A 236 4.37 -14.17 14.58
N MET A 237 3.63 -14.61 15.60
CA MET A 237 4.11 -15.65 16.51
C MET A 237 4.40 -16.97 15.78
N SER A 238 3.56 -17.35 14.81
CA SER A 238 3.75 -18.58 14.05
C SER A 238 5.02 -18.51 13.18
N GLU A 239 5.29 -17.35 12.57
CA GLU A 239 6.54 -17.12 11.82
C GLU A 239 7.77 -17.12 12.74
N ALA A 240 7.67 -16.48 13.91
CA ALA A 240 8.73 -16.51 14.92
C ALA A 240 9.00 -17.95 15.42
N GLU A 241 7.97 -18.76 15.63
CA GLU A 241 8.12 -20.18 16.01
C GLU A 241 8.83 -21.00 14.93
N TRP A 242 8.49 -20.78 13.66
CA TRP A 242 9.20 -21.43 12.57
C TRP A 242 10.67 -21.01 12.49
N ARG A 243 10.95 -19.72 12.66
CA ARG A 243 12.32 -19.17 12.73
C ARG A 243 13.12 -19.78 13.88
N MET A 244 12.54 -19.86 15.08
CA MET A 244 13.21 -20.40 16.27
C MET A 244 13.42 -21.92 16.21
N SER A 245 12.45 -22.66 15.67
CA SER A 245 12.50 -24.13 15.61
C SER A 245 13.28 -24.65 14.39
N GLY A 246 13.42 -23.84 13.34
CA GLY A 246 13.94 -24.26 12.04
C GLY A 246 12.98 -25.16 11.26
N ASN A 247 11.77 -25.40 11.76
CA ASN A 247 10.77 -26.21 11.08
C ASN A 247 10.13 -25.40 9.95
N LEU A 248 10.36 -25.85 8.72
CA LEU A 248 9.76 -25.23 7.55
C LEU A 248 8.31 -25.71 7.37
N PRO A 249 7.41 -24.85 6.88
CA PRO A 249 6.11 -25.27 6.39
C PRO A 249 6.27 -26.39 5.35
N SER A 250 5.38 -27.39 5.42
CA SER A 250 5.36 -28.55 4.53
C SER A 250 4.72 -28.25 3.17
N SER A 251 4.00 -27.13 3.06
CA SER A 251 3.25 -26.71 1.88
C SER A 251 3.15 -25.18 1.80
N MET A 252 2.78 -24.67 0.63
CA MET A 252 2.48 -23.25 0.47
C MET A 252 1.18 -22.86 1.18
N GLU A 253 0.23 -23.78 1.27
CA GLU A 253 -1.02 -23.60 1.98
C GLU A 253 -0.77 -23.38 3.48
N GLU A 254 0.12 -24.16 4.09
CA GLU A 254 0.55 -23.97 5.47
C GLU A 254 1.29 -22.65 5.69
N TYR A 255 2.20 -22.30 4.77
CA TYR A 255 2.90 -21.01 4.82
C TYR A 255 1.91 -19.83 4.78
N MET A 256 0.95 -19.84 3.85
CA MET A 256 0.03 -18.73 3.65
C MET A 256 -0.96 -18.53 4.80
N VAL A 257 -1.23 -19.55 5.62
CA VAL A 257 -2.07 -19.40 6.83
C VAL A 257 -1.48 -18.39 7.82
N ALA A 258 -0.14 -18.35 7.95
CA ALA A 258 0.54 -17.32 8.74
C ALA A 258 0.98 -16.13 7.87
N GLY A 259 1.50 -16.39 6.67
CA GLY A 259 2.03 -15.36 5.77
C GLY A 259 0.99 -14.32 5.33
N GLU A 260 -0.25 -14.73 5.04
CA GLU A 260 -1.30 -13.78 4.64
C GLU A 260 -1.66 -12.77 5.76
N PRO A 261 -1.87 -13.16 7.03
CA PRO A 261 -2.12 -12.21 8.10
C PRO A 261 -0.86 -11.52 8.66
N SER A 262 0.33 -12.11 8.55
CA SER A 262 1.58 -11.56 9.11
C SER A 262 2.05 -10.28 8.41
N ILE A 263 1.77 -10.14 7.11
CA ILE A 263 2.05 -8.89 6.36
C ILE A 263 1.30 -7.66 6.93
N GLY A 264 0.31 -7.87 7.81
CA GLY A 264 -0.27 -6.81 8.65
C GLY A 264 -1.23 -5.85 7.94
N LEU A 265 -1.64 -6.13 6.70
CA LEU A 265 -2.58 -5.27 5.98
C LEU A 265 -3.98 -5.25 6.60
N GLY A 266 -4.33 -6.28 7.38
CA GLY A 266 -5.58 -6.33 8.12
C GLY A 266 -5.72 -5.13 9.06
N PRO A 267 -4.87 -5.00 10.08
CA PRO A 267 -4.84 -3.82 10.97
C PRO A 267 -4.61 -2.48 10.25
N ILE A 268 -3.93 -2.44 9.11
CA ILE A 268 -3.65 -1.18 8.39
C ILE A 268 -4.87 -0.67 7.62
N VAL A 269 -5.40 -1.49 6.72
CA VAL A 269 -6.37 -1.07 5.71
C VAL A 269 -7.78 -1.07 6.28
N LEU A 270 -8.11 -2.13 7.02
CA LEU A 270 -9.49 -2.44 7.35
C LEU A 270 -10.13 -1.47 8.38
N PRO A 271 -9.41 -0.98 9.40
CA PRO A 271 -9.94 0.08 10.26
C PRO A 271 -10.22 1.39 9.50
N SER A 272 -9.40 1.70 8.48
CA SER A 272 -9.57 2.90 7.65
C SER A 272 -10.84 2.86 6.81
N LEU A 273 -11.36 1.67 6.47
CA LEU A 273 -12.63 1.51 5.75
C LEU A 273 -13.82 2.11 6.52
N TYR A 274 -13.75 2.15 7.84
CA TYR A 274 -14.82 2.73 8.66
C TYR A 274 -14.85 4.26 8.65
N LEU A 275 -13.82 4.89 8.07
CA LEU A 275 -13.62 6.34 8.09
C LEU A 275 -13.74 6.98 6.69
N VAL A 276 -14.04 6.22 5.64
CA VAL A 276 -14.16 6.76 4.26
C VAL A 276 -15.55 7.27 3.87
N GLY A 277 -16.50 7.29 4.81
CA GLY A 277 -17.80 7.93 4.65
C GLY A 277 -18.99 6.97 4.72
N PRO A 278 -19.13 5.98 3.80
CA PRO A 278 -20.25 5.04 3.84
C PRO A 278 -20.27 4.18 5.11
N GLU A 279 -21.47 3.86 5.57
CA GLU A 279 -21.67 2.81 6.57
C GLU A 279 -21.28 1.44 6.01
N LEU A 280 -20.61 0.65 6.84
CA LEU A 280 -20.15 -0.71 6.57
C LEU A 280 -20.75 -1.63 7.65
N PRO A 281 -21.92 -2.24 7.38
CA PRO A 281 -22.61 -3.11 8.32
C PRO A 281 -21.78 -4.32 8.76
N GLU A 282 -22.04 -4.82 9.96
CA GLU A 282 -21.29 -5.97 10.51
C GLU A 282 -21.41 -7.21 9.62
N ASP A 283 -22.60 -7.52 9.08
CA ASP A 283 -22.82 -8.65 8.18
C ASP A 283 -22.06 -8.52 6.86
N VAL A 284 -21.79 -7.29 6.40
CA VAL A 284 -20.97 -7.02 5.21
C VAL A 284 -19.48 -7.27 5.50
N VAL A 285 -18.98 -6.84 6.66
CA VAL A 285 -17.59 -7.09 7.11
C VAL A 285 -17.34 -8.58 7.32
N ARG A 286 -18.34 -9.31 7.80
CA ARG A 286 -18.30 -10.78 7.94
C ARG A 286 -18.65 -11.52 6.65
N GLY A 287 -18.96 -10.80 5.59
CA GLY A 287 -19.41 -11.34 4.31
C GLY A 287 -18.26 -11.86 3.45
N THR A 288 -18.60 -12.74 2.51
CA THR A 288 -17.64 -13.35 1.58
C THR A 288 -16.94 -12.33 0.68
N GLU A 289 -17.63 -11.30 0.19
CA GLU A 289 -17.02 -10.28 -0.67
C GLU A 289 -15.86 -9.56 0.04
N TYR A 290 -16.07 -9.15 1.28
CA TYR A 290 -15.07 -8.50 2.10
C TYR A 290 -13.87 -9.42 2.35
N GLY A 291 -14.14 -10.66 2.76
CA GLY A 291 -13.11 -11.67 3.02
C GLY A 291 -12.24 -11.96 1.79
N GLU A 292 -12.85 -12.14 0.61
CA GLU A 292 -12.11 -12.40 -0.63
C GLU A 292 -11.26 -11.20 -1.08
N MET A 293 -11.77 -9.97 -0.95
CA MET A 293 -10.96 -8.77 -1.24
C MET A 293 -9.77 -8.65 -0.30
N SER A 294 -9.99 -8.85 1.01
CA SER A 294 -8.93 -8.85 2.01
C SER A 294 -7.88 -9.92 1.69
N ARG A 295 -8.33 -11.14 1.37
CA ARG A 295 -7.46 -12.26 0.99
C ARG A 295 -6.59 -11.94 -0.22
N HIS A 296 -7.18 -11.49 -1.33
CA HIS A 296 -6.40 -11.19 -2.53
C HIS A 296 -5.42 -10.03 -2.34
N MET A 297 -5.80 -9.02 -1.55
CA MET A 297 -4.90 -7.94 -1.15
C MET A 297 -3.71 -8.48 -0.34
N ASN A 298 -3.95 -9.33 0.67
CA ASN A 298 -2.91 -9.97 1.48
C ASN A 298 -1.98 -10.86 0.65
N ILE A 299 -2.53 -11.69 -0.24
CA ILE A 299 -1.72 -12.53 -1.15
C ILE A 299 -0.80 -11.67 -2.01
N CYS A 300 -1.32 -10.57 -2.59
CA CYS A 300 -0.48 -9.64 -3.35
C CYS A 300 0.62 -9.05 -2.46
N GLY A 301 0.28 -8.57 -1.26
CA GLY A 301 1.25 -7.97 -0.35
C GLY A 301 2.36 -8.92 0.08
N ARG A 302 1.99 -10.07 0.63
CA ARG A 302 2.94 -11.08 1.13
C ARG A 302 3.88 -11.56 0.03
N LEU A 303 3.34 -11.96 -1.12
CA LEU A 303 4.17 -12.53 -2.17
C LEU A 303 5.00 -11.48 -2.93
N LEU A 304 4.53 -10.22 -3.03
CA LEU A 304 5.35 -9.13 -3.57
C LEU A 304 6.53 -8.81 -2.66
N ASN A 305 6.29 -8.76 -1.34
CA ASN A 305 7.34 -8.62 -0.34
C ASN A 305 8.36 -9.75 -0.52
N ASP A 306 7.90 -11.00 -0.50
CA ASP A 306 8.77 -12.17 -0.56
C ASP A 306 9.67 -12.18 -1.80
N LEU A 307 9.12 -11.84 -2.97
CA LEU A 307 9.87 -11.76 -4.23
C LEU A 307 11.05 -10.77 -4.15
N ARG A 308 10.96 -9.75 -3.29
CA ARG A 308 11.99 -8.71 -3.11
C ARG A 308 12.93 -9.00 -1.96
N THR A 309 12.43 -9.59 -0.88
CA THR A 309 13.21 -9.75 0.36
C THR A 309 13.88 -11.11 0.46
N TYR A 310 13.51 -12.11 -0.37
CA TYR A 310 13.98 -13.50 -0.20
C TYR A 310 15.49 -13.66 -0.08
N ALA A 311 16.28 -12.85 -0.81
CA ALA A 311 17.73 -12.96 -0.80
C ALA A 311 18.33 -12.52 0.54
N LYS A 312 17.79 -11.45 1.12
CA LYS A 312 18.16 -10.96 2.46
C LYS A 312 17.73 -11.97 3.51
N GLU A 313 16.45 -12.34 3.50
CA GLU A 313 15.86 -13.26 4.47
C GLU A 313 16.51 -14.65 4.44
N SER A 314 16.84 -15.17 3.24
CA SER A 314 17.59 -16.43 3.12
C SER A 314 18.99 -16.35 3.74
N GLY A 315 19.63 -15.17 3.71
CA GLY A 315 20.92 -14.93 4.38
C GLY A 315 20.80 -14.84 5.90
N GLU A 316 19.64 -14.42 6.40
CA GLU A 316 19.31 -14.30 7.82
C GLU A 316 18.73 -15.61 8.41
N GLY A 317 18.39 -16.57 7.55
CA GLY A 317 17.80 -17.86 7.94
C GLY A 317 16.29 -17.80 8.15
N THR A 318 15.65 -16.71 7.76
CA THR A 318 14.20 -16.49 7.85
C THR A 318 13.45 -17.24 6.74
N ILE A 319 12.18 -17.54 6.97
CA ILE A 319 11.34 -18.25 6.01
C ILE A 319 10.77 -17.27 4.99
N ASN A 320 10.80 -17.68 3.72
CA ASN A 320 10.26 -16.92 2.60
C ASN A 320 9.66 -17.88 1.58
N SER A 321 8.57 -17.51 0.92
CA SER A 321 7.90 -18.38 -0.05
C SER A 321 8.76 -18.73 -1.27
N VAL A 322 9.69 -17.88 -1.69
CA VAL A 322 10.56 -18.13 -2.86
C VAL A 322 11.46 -19.36 -2.67
N PRO A 323 12.35 -19.41 -1.66
CA PRO A 323 13.15 -20.61 -1.40
C PRO A 323 12.28 -21.81 -0.99
N LEU A 324 11.14 -21.58 -0.33
CA LEU A 324 10.21 -22.66 0.05
C LEU A 324 9.62 -23.35 -1.20
N VAL A 325 9.08 -22.59 -2.16
CA VAL A 325 8.56 -23.14 -3.43
C VAL A 325 9.68 -23.80 -4.24
N ALA A 326 10.87 -23.19 -4.27
CA ALA A 326 12.01 -23.75 -4.98
C ALA A 326 12.41 -25.13 -4.43
N ASP A 327 12.35 -25.30 -3.12
CA ASP A 327 12.63 -26.56 -2.45
C ASP A 327 11.51 -27.59 -2.69
N LEU A 328 10.27 -27.23 -2.37
CA LEU A 328 9.10 -28.13 -2.44
C LEU A 328 8.78 -28.60 -3.87
N ARG A 329 9.00 -27.77 -4.90
CA ARG A 329 8.50 -28.03 -6.26
C ARG A 329 9.58 -28.15 -7.32
N TYR A 330 10.77 -27.61 -7.08
CA TYR A 330 11.83 -27.52 -8.08
C TYR A 330 13.17 -28.11 -7.62
N GLY A 331 13.16 -28.90 -6.54
CA GLY A 331 14.28 -29.76 -6.15
C GLY A 331 15.53 -29.03 -5.68
N GLY A 332 15.42 -27.78 -5.22
CA GLY A 332 16.57 -27.09 -4.62
C GLY A 332 16.29 -25.67 -4.13
N ARG A 333 16.38 -25.49 -2.81
CA ARG A 333 16.20 -24.22 -2.09
C ARG A 333 17.07 -23.04 -2.55
N SER A 334 18.25 -23.31 -3.10
CA SER A 334 19.23 -22.28 -3.51
C SER A 334 19.68 -22.40 -4.97
N GLY A 335 19.08 -23.32 -5.73
CA GLY A 335 19.42 -23.51 -7.14
C GLY A 335 18.89 -22.35 -7.98
N ALA A 336 19.75 -21.66 -8.73
CA ALA A 336 19.34 -20.49 -9.52
C ALA A 336 18.16 -20.77 -10.47
N SER A 337 18.13 -21.96 -11.09
CA SER A 337 17.01 -22.38 -11.95
C SER A 337 15.71 -22.61 -11.17
N SER A 338 15.81 -23.18 -9.95
CA SER A 338 14.69 -23.48 -9.07
C SER A 338 14.11 -22.21 -8.48
N ILE A 339 14.96 -21.27 -8.06
CA ILE A 339 14.55 -19.92 -7.62
C ILE A 339 13.83 -19.17 -8.74
N GLU A 340 14.37 -19.16 -9.95
CA GLU A 340 13.70 -18.48 -11.08
C GLU A 340 12.38 -19.15 -11.47
N ALA A 341 12.26 -20.47 -11.33
CA ALA A 341 10.98 -21.16 -11.53
C ALA A 341 9.96 -20.81 -10.43
N ALA A 342 10.39 -20.78 -9.16
CA ALA A 342 9.58 -20.36 -8.03
C ALA A 342 9.08 -18.92 -8.17
N LYS A 343 9.96 -17.98 -8.52
CA LYS A 343 9.60 -16.57 -8.76
C LYS A 343 8.55 -16.44 -9.87
N ARG A 344 8.68 -17.19 -10.96
CA ARG A 344 7.67 -17.22 -12.04
C ARG A 344 6.33 -17.79 -11.60
N GLU A 345 6.32 -18.75 -10.68
CA GLU A 345 5.10 -19.30 -10.10
C GLU A 345 4.39 -18.31 -9.19
N LEU A 346 5.11 -17.74 -8.22
CA LEU A 346 4.58 -16.74 -7.31
C LEU A 346 4.10 -15.49 -8.05
N SER A 347 4.83 -15.04 -9.10
CA SER A 347 4.39 -13.94 -9.96
C SER A 347 3.05 -14.21 -10.64
N ARG A 348 2.79 -15.46 -11.06
CA ARG A 348 1.49 -15.86 -11.63
C ARG A 348 0.38 -15.83 -10.59
N THR A 349 0.68 -16.24 -9.35
CA THR A 349 -0.29 -16.17 -8.23
C THR A 349 -0.63 -14.73 -7.86
N ILE A 350 0.36 -13.84 -7.81
CA ILE A 350 0.18 -12.39 -7.59
C ILE A 350 -0.71 -11.81 -8.69
N GLU A 351 -0.39 -12.11 -9.95
CA GLU A 351 -1.17 -11.64 -11.08
C GLU A 351 -2.62 -12.13 -11.01
N ALA A 352 -2.86 -13.42 -10.74
CA ALA A 352 -4.20 -13.97 -10.61
C ALA A 352 -4.98 -13.27 -9.48
N SER A 353 -4.36 -13.09 -8.31
CA SER A 353 -4.98 -12.43 -7.17
C SER A 353 -5.29 -10.96 -7.44
N ARG A 354 -4.38 -10.23 -8.07
CA ARG A 354 -4.60 -8.83 -8.49
C ARG A 354 -5.78 -8.72 -9.46
N ARG A 355 -5.85 -9.61 -10.46
CA ARG A 355 -6.93 -9.59 -11.46
C ARG A 355 -8.29 -9.90 -10.81
N GLU A 356 -8.32 -10.85 -9.87
CA GLU A 356 -9.54 -11.19 -9.14
C GLU A 356 -9.97 -10.08 -8.17
N LEU A 357 -9.02 -9.46 -7.46
CA LEU A 357 -9.29 -8.28 -6.64
C LEU A 357 -9.91 -7.15 -7.49
N LEU A 358 -9.31 -6.84 -8.65
CA LEU A 358 -9.86 -5.84 -9.55
C LEU A 358 -11.29 -6.19 -10.00
N ARG A 359 -11.54 -7.48 -10.30
CA ARG A 359 -12.89 -7.96 -10.65
C ARG A 359 -13.89 -7.71 -9.54
N LEU A 360 -13.53 -7.96 -8.28
CA LEU A 360 -14.38 -7.71 -7.12
C LEU A 360 -14.63 -6.21 -6.90
N VAL A 361 -13.62 -5.37 -7.15
CA VAL A 361 -13.71 -3.91 -6.97
C VAL A 361 -14.64 -3.27 -8.00
N VAL A 362 -14.53 -3.68 -9.27
CA VAL A 362 -15.28 -3.05 -10.37
C VAL A 362 -16.64 -3.69 -10.64
N ARG A 363 -17.00 -4.79 -9.95
CA ARG A 363 -18.29 -5.46 -10.18
C ARG A 363 -19.46 -4.58 -9.75
N ASP A 364 -20.52 -4.64 -10.55
CA ASP A 364 -21.82 -4.06 -10.19
C ASP A 364 -22.48 -4.89 -9.07
N GLY A 365 -23.22 -4.20 -8.18
CA GLY A 365 -24.09 -4.86 -7.19
C GLY A 365 -23.38 -5.58 -6.03
N GLY A 366 -22.19 -5.12 -5.61
CA GLY A 366 -21.53 -5.60 -4.40
C GLY A 366 -22.20 -5.13 -3.10
N ALA A 367 -22.08 -5.92 -2.03
CA ALA A 367 -22.52 -5.57 -0.69
C ALA A 367 -21.58 -4.57 -0.02
N VAL A 368 -20.29 -4.58 -0.38
CA VAL A 368 -19.31 -3.61 0.11
C VAL A 368 -19.43 -2.30 -0.68
N PRO A 369 -19.60 -1.13 -0.01
CA PRO A 369 -19.69 0.16 -0.70
C PRO A 369 -18.47 0.46 -1.57
N TRP A 370 -18.68 1.14 -2.70
CA TRP A 370 -17.61 1.43 -3.67
C TRP A 370 -16.38 2.15 -3.06
N PRO A 371 -16.52 3.21 -2.23
CA PRO A 371 -15.37 3.84 -1.58
C PRO A 371 -14.54 2.87 -0.72
N CYS A 372 -15.19 1.90 -0.07
CA CYS A 372 -14.50 0.87 0.72
C CYS A 372 -13.80 -0.15 -0.18
N ARG A 373 -14.44 -0.60 -1.28
CA ARG A 373 -13.81 -1.50 -2.26
C ARG A 373 -12.56 -0.87 -2.89
N GLN A 374 -12.63 0.41 -3.18
CA GLN A 374 -11.52 1.16 -3.77
C GLN A 374 -10.26 1.10 -2.88
N LEU A 375 -10.40 1.19 -1.55
CA LEU A 375 -9.24 1.12 -0.65
C LEU A 375 -8.46 -0.22 -0.71
N PHE A 376 -9.13 -1.35 -0.95
CA PHE A 376 -8.43 -2.62 -1.16
C PHE A 376 -7.57 -2.58 -2.44
N TRP A 377 -8.12 -1.99 -3.51
CA TRP A 377 -7.39 -1.81 -4.76
C TRP A 377 -6.23 -0.82 -4.60
N ASP A 378 -6.47 0.29 -3.90
CA ASP A 378 -5.48 1.31 -3.62
C ASP A 378 -4.28 0.73 -2.85
N MET A 379 -4.51 -0.08 -1.81
CA MET A 379 -3.43 -0.81 -1.13
C MET A 379 -2.69 -1.73 -2.09
N CYS A 380 -3.40 -2.45 -2.96
CA CYS A 380 -2.78 -3.31 -3.96
C CYS A 380 -1.82 -2.52 -4.86
N LYS A 381 -2.21 -1.30 -5.28
CA LYS A 381 -1.35 -0.42 -6.09
C LYS A 381 -0.13 0.06 -5.32
N VAL A 382 -0.32 0.46 -4.06
CA VAL A 382 0.78 0.85 -3.16
C VAL A 382 1.81 -0.28 -3.06
N LEU A 383 1.37 -1.51 -2.79
CA LEU A 383 2.24 -2.68 -2.68
C LEU A 383 3.04 -2.93 -3.97
N HIS A 384 2.38 -2.86 -5.13
CA HIS A 384 3.05 -3.06 -6.41
C HIS A 384 4.08 -1.97 -6.70
N LEU A 385 3.83 -0.72 -6.29
CA LEU A 385 4.81 0.35 -6.43
C LEU A 385 5.99 0.15 -5.45
N PHE A 386 5.70 -0.12 -4.17
CA PHE A 386 6.71 -0.27 -3.13
C PHE A 386 7.65 -1.46 -3.42
N TYR A 387 7.13 -2.55 -4.01
CA TYR A 387 7.90 -3.73 -4.38
C TYR A 387 8.17 -3.83 -5.90
N LEU A 388 8.18 -2.71 -6.63
CA LEU A 388 8.34 -2.71 -8.08
C LEU A 388 9.77 -3.07 -8.52
N GLU A 389 10.76 -2.42 -7.94
CA GLU A 389 12.19 -2.61 -8.30
C GLU A 389 12.98 -3.16 -7.11
N GLU A 390 12.75 -2.61 -5.92
CA GLU A 390 13.46 -2.93 -4.67
C GLU A 390 12.47 -3.19 -3.51
N ASP A 391 12.99 -3.40 -2.30
CA ASP A 391 12.19 -3.31 -1.07
C ASP A 391 12.01 -1.83 -0.68
N GLY A 392 11.03 -1.20 -1.34
CA GLY A 392 10.70 0.21 -1.12
C GLY A 392 10.01 0.50 0.21
N TYR A 393 9.66 -0.54 0.99
CA TYR A 393 9.11 -0.37 2.34
C TYR A 393 10.23 -0.16 3.36
N ALA A 394 11.18 -1.09 3.46
CA ALA A 394 12.28 -0.98 4.42
C ALA A 394 13.37 0.02 3.97
N SER A 395 13.56 0.15 2.66
CA SER A 395 14.56 1.03 2.03
C SER A 395 13.93 2.02 1.03
N PRO A 396 13.15 3.00 1.50
CA PRO A 396 12.29 3.84 0.67
C PRO A 396 13.07 4.92 -0.12
N LYS A 397 14.18 4.64 -0.81
CA LYS A 397 14.93 5.70 -1.54
C LYS A 397 14.07 6.35 -2.64
N GLU A 398 13.45 5.53 -3.47
CA GLU A 398 12.53 6.01 -4.51
C GLU A 398 11.21 6.49 -3.90
N MET A 399 10.69 5.78 -2.90
CA MET A 399 9.45 6.17 -2.21
C MET A 399 9.60 7.50 -1.45
N MET A 400 10.78 7.84 -0.96
CA MET A 400 11.07 9.14 -0.37
C MET A 400 11.00 10.25 -1.41
N HIS A 401 11.49 10.04 -2.64
CA HIS A 401 11.32 11.03 -3.70
C HIS A 401 9.85 11.25 -4.02
N ALA A 402 9.08 10.16 -4.16
CA ALA A 402 7.64 10.23 -4.41
C ALA A 402 6.87 10.90 -3.24
N ALA A 403 7.19 10.55 -2.00
CA ALA A 403 6.60 11.13 -0.80
C ALA A 403 6.90 12.63 -0.69
N ASN A 404 8.15 13.03 -0.93
CA ASN A 404 8.54 14.43 -0.99
C ASN A 404 7.73 15.17 -2.07
N ALA A 405 7.62 14.60 -3.27
CA ALA A 405 6.90 15.22 -4.38
C ALA A 405 5.41 15.47 -4.06
N VAL A 406 4.76 14.54 -3.36
CA VAL A 406 3.34 14.64 -3.01
C VAL A 406 3.09 15.51 -1.78
N ILE A 407 3.90 15.36 -0.73
CA ILE A 407 3.58 15.93 0.60
C ILE A 407 4.31 17.25 0.85
N LEU A 408 5.57 17.38 0.40
CA LEU A 408 6.44 18.48 0.83
C LEU A 408 6.77 19.49 -0.28
N GLN A 409 6.93 19.03 -1.52
CA GLN A 409 7.33 19.88 -2.63
C GLN A 409 6.12 20.62 -3.22
N PRO A 410 6.15 21.95 -3.30
CA PRO A 410 5.07 22.71 -3.92
C PRO A 410 4.96 22.37 -5.42
N LEU A 411 3.78 22.59 -5.98
CA LEU A 411 3.55 22.46 -7.42
C LEU A 411 4.37 23.47 -8.21
N GLN A 412 4.94 23.01 -9.32
CA GLN A 412 5.56 23.87 -10.33
C GLN A 412 4.55 24.13 -11.44
N VAL A 413 3.63 25.09 -11.23
CA VAL A 413 2.59 25.40 -12.23
C VAL A 413 3.22 26.15 -13.42
N PRO A 414 3.00 25.70 -14.67
CA PRO A 414 3.46 26.42 -15.85
C PRO A 414 2.92 27.84 -15.88
N GLN A 415 3.80 28.85 -15.96
CA GLN A 415 3.33 30.22 -16.16
C GLN A 415 2.70 30.38 -17.55
N PRO A 416 1.59 31.15 -17.67
CA PRO A 416 1.04 31.47 -18.97
C PRO A 416 2.10 32.22 -19.81
N PHE A 417 2.29 31.80 -21.05
CA PHE A 417 3.13 32.51 -22.02
C PHE A 417 2.65 33.96 -22.14
N GLY A 418 3.39 34.91 -21.55
CA GLY A 418 3.08 36.34 -21.60
C GLY A 418 3.31 37.12 -20.30
N ALA A 419 3.50 36.47 -19.16
CA ALA A 419 3.90 37.14 -17.92
C ALA A 419 5.43 37.32 -17.87
N ALA A 420 6.00 38.05 -18.84
CA ALA A 420 7.32 38.63 -18.67
C ALA A 420 7.14 39.94 -17.90
N ASP A 421 7.93 40.12 -16.84
CA ASP A 421 7.98 41.28 -15.95
C ASP A 421 7.63 42.61 -16.65
N GLU A 422 6.54 43.25 -16.20
CA GLU A 422 6.30 44.70 -16.39
C GLU A 422 7.03 45.51 -15.31
#